data_AF-A0A9E5C2X2-F1
#
_entry.id   AF-A0A9E5C2X2-F1
#
_cell.length_a   1.000
_cell.length_b   1.000
_cell.length_c   1.000
_cell.angle_alpha   90.00
_cell.angle_beta   90.00
_cell.angle_gamma   90.00
#
_symmetry.space_group_name_H-M   'P 1'
#
loop_
_entity.id
_entity.type
_entity.pdbx_description
1 polymer ?
#
loop_
_entity_poly.entity_id
_entity_poly.type
_entity_poly.pdbx_seq_one_letter_code
_entity_poly.pdbx_strand_id
1 'polypeptide(L)'
;MPTSEAIVLPATVRPVKYRIKLQPDLDRFTFQGDESIDIHVVEATREIVLNALDLEIASATLHCGGSENTAESITFDEERQTATLSFGQQIPIG
;
A
#
# COMPACT_ATOMS: atom_id res chain seq x y z
N MET A 1 19.71 11.66 -22.56
CA MET A 1 18.70 10.70 -22.06
C MET A 1 17.80 11.49 -21.13
N PRO A 2 16.46 11.46 -21.28
CA PRO A 2 15.60 12.26 -20.43
C PRO A 2 15.76 11.80 -18.99
N THR A 3 16.23 12.70 -18.13
CA THR A 3 16.21 12.53 -16.67
C THR A 3 14.76 12.60 -16.28
N SER A 4 14.11 11.44 -16.13
CA SER A 4 12.70 11.39 -15.76
C SER A 4 12.61 11.71 -14.26
N GLU A 5 11.94 12.81 -13.91
CA GLU A 5 11.44 13.10 -12.55
C GLU A 5 10.31 12.14 -12.13
N ALA A 6 10.20 10.96 -12.77
CA ALA A 6 9.21 9.96 -12.41
C ALA A 6 9.55 9.38 -11.05
N ILE A 7 8.57 9.44 -10.15
CA ILE A 7 8.62 8.79 -8.86
C ILE A 7 8.37 7.31 -9.12
N VAL A 8 9.43 6.50 -9.01
CA VAL A 8 9.37 5.05 -9.21
C VAL A 8 9.30 4.37 -7.85
N LEU A 9 8.29 3.52 -7.67
CA LEU A 9 8.14 2.73 -6.45
C LEU A 9 9.27 1.69 -6.32
N PRO A 10 9.66 1.33 -5.08
CA PRO A 10 10.63 0.26 -4.85
C PRO A 10 10.20 -1.06 -5.51
N ALA A 11 11.14 -1.76 -6.14
CA ALA A 11 10.89 -3.05 -6.78
C ALA A 11 10.87 -4.24 -5.78
N THR A 12 10.87 -3.95 -4.48
CA THR A 12 10.91 -4.94 -3.38
C THR A 12 9.63 -5.78 -3.31
N VAL A 13 8.50 -5.22 -3.73
CA VAL A 13 7.19 -5.87 -3.71
C VAL A 13 6.53 -5.71 -5.08
N ARG A 14 5.95 -6.79 -5.59
CA ARG A 14 5.23 -6.81 -6.86
C ARG A 14 3.77 -7.19 -6.65
N PRO A 15 2.80 -6.36 -7.03
CA PRO A 15 1.40 -6.74 -6.96
C PRO A 15 1.08 -7.80 -8.01
N VAL A 16 0.27 -8.78 -7.62
CA VAL A 16 -0.19 -9.89 -8.46
C VAL A 16 -1.68 -9.72 -8.79
N LYS A 17 -2.49 -9.33 -7.80
CA LYS A 17 -3.93 -9.21 -7.98
C LYS A 17 -4.53 -8.17 -7.04
N TYR A 18 -5.44 -7.39 -7.57
CA TYR A 18 -6.21 -6.41 -6.81
C TYR A 18 -7.66 -6.87 -6.67
N ARG A 19 -8.20 -6.70 -5.46
CA ARG A 19 -9.64 -6.75 -5.19
C ARG A 19 -10.00 -5.44 -4.54
N ILE A 20 -10.74 -4.62 -5.27
CA ILE A 20 -11.15 -3.29 -4.83
C ILE A 20 -12.67 -3.32 -4.67
N LYS A 21 -13.13 -2.96 -3.48
CA LYS A 21 -14.54 -2.77 -3.18
C LYS A 21 -14.74 -1.31 -2.80
N LEU A 22 -15.59 -0.62 -3.54
CA LEU A 22 -15.94 0.77 -3.27
C LEU A 22 -17.44 0.85 -2.97
N GLN A 23 -17.76 1.65 -1.96
CA GLN A 23 -19.09 1.98 -1.52
C GLN A 23 -19.23 3.51 -1.53
N PRO A 24 -19.63 4.10 -2.66
CA PRO A 24 -19.88 5.53 -2.75
C PRO A 24 -21.15 5.92 -2.01
N ASP A 25 -21.09 7.03 -1.29
CA ASP A 25 -22.22 7.75 -0.69
C ASP A 25 -22.51 8.97 -1.57
N LEU A 26 -23.59 8.90 -2.33
CA LEU A 26 -23.98 9.95 -3.29
C LEU A 26 -24.65 11.15 -2.63
N ASP A 27 -25.10 11.02 -1.38
CA ASP A 27 -25.71 12.13 -0.63
C ASP A 27 -24.64 13.01 -0.01
N ARG A 28 -23.57 12.39 0.51
CA ARG A 28 -22.43 13.08 1.15
C ARG A 28 -21.27 13.33 0.20
N PHE A 29 -21.31 12.80 -1.02
CA PHE A 29 -20.22 12.83 -2.00
C PHE A 29 -18.90 12.27 -1.44
N THR A 30 -18.99 11.22 -0.63
CA THR A 30 -17.82 10.50 -0.08
C THR A 30 -17.82 9.06 -0.57
N PHE A 31 -16.73 8.33 -0.34
CA PHE A 31 -16.70 6.89 -0.55
C PHE A 31 -16.00 6.22 0.63
N GLN A 32 -16.40 4.98 0.87
CA GLN A 32 -15.67 4.06 1.74
C GLN A 32 -15.37 2.81 0.93
N GLY A 33 -14.32 2.09 1.28
CA GLY A 33 -13.97 0.90 0.54
C GLY A 33 -12.89 0.10 1.20
N ASP A 34 -12.71 -1.10 0.68
CA ASP A 34 -11.68 -2.04 1.08
C ASP A 34 -10.87 -2.41 -0.16
N GLU A 35 -9.55 -2.37 -0.02
CA GLU A 35 -8.63 -2.85 -1.04
C GLU A 35 -7.83 -4.02 -0.48
N SER A 36 -7.80 -5.12 -1.21
CA SER A 36 -6.93 -6.26 -0.92
C SER A 36 -5.99 -6.48 -2.10
N ILE A 37 -4.69 -6.40 -1.82
CA ILE A 37 -3.63 -6.54 -2.81
C ILE A 37 -2.90 -7.85 -2.52
N ASP A 38 -3.03 -8.83 -3.40
CA ASP A 38 -2.18 -10.00 -3.39
C ASP A 38 -0.81 -9.54 -3.93
N ILE A 39 0.23 -9.62 -3.12
CA ILE A 39 1.59 -9.17 -3.45
C ILE A 39 2.58 -10.34 -3.42
N HIS A 40 3.67 -10.21 -4.18
CA HIS A 40 4.83 -11.08 -4.14
C HIS A 40 6.04 -10.26 -3.67
N VAL A 41 6.65 -10.66 -2.57
CA VAL A 41 7.81 -9.97 -1.99
C VAL A 41 9.07 -10.51 -2.64
N VAL A 42 9.73 -9.68 -3.44
CA VAL A 42 10.96 -10.02 -4.19
C VAL A 42 12.18 -9.92 -3.28
N GLU A 43 12.18 -8.93 -2.38
CA GLU A 43 13.25 -8.67 -1.42
C GLU A 43 12.65 -8.45 -0.04
N ALA A 44 13.28 -9.03 0.98
CA ALA A 44 12.76 -8.92 2.35
C ALA A 44 12.76 -7.45 2.80
N THR A 45 11.59 -6.94 3.17
CA THR A 45 11.38 -5.54 3.50
C THR A 45 10.59 -5.40 4.81
N ARG A 46 10.73 -4.25 5.48
CA ARG A 46 9.93 -3.89 6.66
C ARG A 46 8.82 -2.89 6.32
N GLU A 47 8.91 -2.29 5.14
CA GLU A 47 7.99 -1.26 4.69
C GLU A 47 7.51 -1.56 3.27
N ILE A 48 6.28 -1.19 2.99
CA ILE A 48 5.66 -1.28 1.67
C ILE A 48 5.24 0.12 1.27
N VAL A 49 5.78 0.61 0.15
CA VAL A 49 5.42 1.91 -0.42
C VAL A 49 4.46 1.70 -1.57
N LEU A 50 3.33 2.41 -1.54
CA LEU A 50 2.30 2.38 -2.57
C LEU A 50 1.88 3.81 -2.94
N ASN A 51 1.20 3.97 -4.07
CA ASN A 51 0.69 5.29 -4.47
C ASN A 51 -0.62 5.59 -3.75
N ALA A 52 -0.73 6.78 -3.18
CA ALA A 52 -1.93 7.27 -2.51
C ALA A 52 -2.06 8.78 -2.76
N LEU A 53 -3.23 9.20 -3.25
CA LEU A 53 -3.55 10.59 -3.52
C LEU A 53 -4.95 10.88 -3.01
N ASP A 54 -5.08 11.88 -2.13
CA ASP A 54 -6.36 12.28 -1.52
C ASP A 54 -7.14 11.11 -0.89
N LEU A 55 -6.40 10.17 -0.29
CA LEU A 55 -6.95 8.99 0.39
C LEU A 55 -6.59 9.02 1.88
N GLU A 56 -7.57 8.72 2.72
CA GLU A 56 -7.36 8.41 4.13
C GLU A 56 -7.35 6.89 4.32
N ILE A 57 -6.20 6.33 4.71
CA ILE A 57 -6.07 4.89 5.00
C ILE A 57 -6.26 4.69 6.51
N ALA A 58 -7.41 4.16 6.90
CA ALA A 58 -7.75 3.95 8.31
C ALA A 58 -6.91 2.82 8.95
N SER A 59 -6.64 1.76 8.21
CA SER A 59 -5.83 0.63 8.66
C SER A 59 -5.25 -0.13 7.46
N ALA A 60 -4.12 -0.80 7.68
CA ALA A 60 -3.53 -1.69 6.70
C ALA A 60 -3.04 -2.97 7.42
N THR A 61 -3.47 -4.12 6.91
CA THR A 61 -3.11 -5.42 7.46
C THR A 61 -2.49 -6.29 6.37
N LEU A 62 -1.34 -6.88 6.69
CA LEU A 62 -0.63 -7.80 5.83
C LEU A 62 -0.89 -9.23 6.31
N HIS A 63 -1.33 -10.10 5.41
CA HIS A 63 -1.51 -11.53 5.68
C HIS A 63 -0.38 -12.30 5.00
N CYS A 64 0.49 -12.96 5.78
CA CYS A 64 1.63 -13.73 5.27
C CYS A 64 1.71 -15.08 5.99
N GLY A 65 1.62 -16.19 5.25
CA GLY A 65 1.86 -17.54 5.78
C GLY A 65 0.95 -17.96 6.94
N GLY A 66 -0.25 -17.38 7.05
CA GLY A 66 -1.18 -17.63 8.16
C GLY A 66 -1.02 -16.69 9.36
N SER A 67 -0.05 -15.77 9.32
CA SER A 67 0.11 -14.68 10.29
C SER A 67 -0.46 -13.38 9.74
N GLU A 68 -1.11 -12.61 10.61
CA GLU A 68 -1.57 -11.25 10.31
C GLU A 68 -0.65 -10.24 10.97
N ASN A 69 -0.21 -9.24 10.22
CA ASN A 69 0.64 -8.17 10.72
C ASN A 69 0.02 -6.83 10.33
N THR A 70 -0.43 -6.08 11.33
CA THR A 70 -0.99 -4.74 11.13
C THR A 70 0.15 -3.73 11.01
N ALA A 71 0.02 -2.77 10.09
CA ALA A 71 0.99 -1.69 9.97
C ALA A 71 1.07 -0.89 11.29
N GLU A 72 2.28 -0.65 11.77
CA GLU A 72 2.54 0.17 12.96
C GLU A 72 2.32 1.64 12.68
N SER A 73 2.66 2.07 11.46
CA SER A 73 2.46 3.43 10.99
C SER A 73 2.17 3.47 9.50
N ILE A 74 1.37 4.46 9.12
CA ILE A 74 1.04 4.81 7.75
C ILE A 74 1.44 6.27 7.58
N THR A 75 2.46 6.51 6.76
CA THR A 75 2.96 7.86 6.48
C THR A 75 2.63 8.23 5.05
N PHE A 76 2.11 9.44 4.84
CA PHE A 76 1.81 9.96 3.50
C PHE A 76 2.86 11.00 3.11
N ASP A 77 3.25 10.94 1.84
CA ASP A 77 4.07 11.94 1.18
C ASP A 77 3.22 12.55 0.06
N GLU A 78 2.65 13.73 0.32
CA GLU A 78 1.72 14.41 -0.59
C GLU A 78 2.42 14.92 -1.85
N GLU A 79 3.69 15.37 -1.75
CA GLU A 79 4.47 15.81 -2.90
C GLU A 79 4.73 14.66 -3.86
N ARG A 80 4.95 13.46 -3.29
CA ARG A 80 5.27 12.26 -4.06
C ARG A 80 4.06 11.40 -4.38
N GLN A 81 2.91 11.71 -3.79
CA GLN A 81 1.66 10.96 -3.89
C GLN A 81 1.84 9.48 -3.50
N THR A 82 2.59 9.24 -2.42
CA THR A 82 2.91 7.90 -1.92
C THR A 82 2.51 7.73 -0.46
N ALA A 83 2.08 6.52 -0.10
CA ALA A 83 1.89 6.08 1.28
C ALA A 83 2.92 4.98 1.60
N THR A 84 3.58 5.11 2.75
CA THR A 84 4.50 4.11 3.30
C THR A 84 3.82 3.39 4.47
N LEU A 85 3.62 2.10 4.30
CA LEU A 85 3.13 1.18 5.32
C LEU A 85 4.32 0.55 6.04
N SER A 86 4.53 0.91 7.30
CA SER A 86 5.61 0.33 8.11
C SER A 86 5.11 -0.86 8.92
N PHE A 87 5.73 -2.01 8.75
CA PHE A 87 5.47 -3.21 9.52
C PHE A 87 6.68 -3.44 10.43
N GLY A 88 6.49 -3.43 11.76
CA GLY A 88 7.60 -3.56 12.73
C GLY A 88 8.40 -4.86 12.66
N GLN A 89 8.00 -5.77 11.77
CA GLN A 89 8.65 -7.05 11.52
C GLN A 89 9.09 -7.12 10.06
N GLN A 90 10.18 -7.85 9.81
CA GLN A 90 10.65 -8.09 8.46
C GLN A 90 9.71 -9.04 7.74
N ILE A 91 9.19 -8.60 6.60
CA ILE A 91 8.37 -9.37 5.69
C ILE A 91 9.32 -10.24 4.87
N PRO A 92 9.21 -11.58 4.96
CA PRO A 92 10.07 -12.48 4.21
C PRO A 92 9.72 -12.45 2.72
N ILE A 93 10.67 -12.91 1.91
CA ILE A 93 10.47 -13.14 0.47
C ILE A 93 9.41 -14.25 0.31
N GLY A 94 8.44 -14.05 -0.57
CA GLY A 94 7.29 -14.96 -0.75
C GLY A 94 6.18 -14.36 -1.58
#